data_AF-A0A089QF52-F1
#
_entry.id   AF-A0A089QF52-F1
#
_cell.length_a   1.000
_cell.length_b   1.000
_cell.length_c   1.000
_cell.angle_alpha   90.00
_cell.angle_beta   90.00
_cell.angle_gamma   90.00
#
_symmetry.space_group_name_H-M   'P 1'
#
loop_
_entity.id
_entity.type
_entity.pdbx_description
1 polymer ?
#
loop_
_entity_poly.entity_id
_entity_poly.type
_entity_poly.pdbx_seq_one_letter_code
_entity_poly.pdbx_strand_id
1 'polypeptide(L)'
;MFCTKCGAKNPEDATFCYKCGNEMYGTTNNLSDNSDKSSSDMPADDKKETYTTIFGNEYTIEDESEEEKDTNTLNEVSDSKTNPLSSFWGDIINFNGKMSRYDFWSATIVMAAVNIILLAICGYINSMLLWYIYDLFFLIATLSASVRRLHDINKSGAYVLLNLIPLVGQVILLIMLLQKGKTKSYSEAWWSGLFAASTLLLLLGGVYTVTTAYEYYQEQQELQEYRDDLDKSINDLENNSYDSDYDY
;
A
#
# COMPACT_ATOMS: atom_id res chain seq x y z
N MET A 1 -8.58 20.47 15.87
CA MET A 1 -9.93 19.86 15.68
C MET A 1 -9.96 18.43 16.24
N PHE A 2 -11.11 17.91 16.68
CA PHE A 2 -11.23 16.52 17.18
C PHE A 2 -11.78 15.58 16.11
N CYS A 3 -11.29 14.34 16.05
CA CYS A 3 -11.81 13.33 15.13
C CYS A 3 -13.17 12.80 15.61
N THR A 4 -14.18 12.81 14.73
CA THR A 4 -15.54 12.33 15.03
C THR A 4 -15.64 10.82 15.23
N LYS A 5 -14.64 10.04 14.77
CA LYS A 5 -14.62 8.58 14.91
C LYS A 5 -13.86 8.08 16.13
N CYS A 6 -12.68 8.65 16.42
CA CYS A 6 -11.81 8.14 17.48
C CYS A 6 -11.53 9.14 18.60
N GLY A 7 -12.12 10.35 18.56
CA GLY A 7 -11.97 11.38 19.58
C GLY A 7 -10.57 12.02 19.66
N ALA A 8 -9.63 11.66 18.80
CA ALA A 8 -8.26 12.16 18.90
C ALA A 8 -8.13 13.63 18.49
N LYS A 9 -7.34 14.42 19.23
CA LYS A 9 -7.03 15.83 18.90
C LYS A 9 -6.05 15.89 17.73
N ASN A 10 -6.46 16.51 16.64
CA ASN A 10 -5.70 16.66 15.41
C ASN A 10 -5.29 18.13 15.19
N PRO A 11 -4.16 18.38 14.49
CA PRO A 11 -3.78 19.73 14.08
C PRO A 11 -4.84 20.32 13.14
N GLU A 12 -4.90 21.65 13.05
CA GLU A 12 -5.99 22.36 12.36
C GLU A 12 -5.97 22.16 10.84
N ASP A 13 -4.80 21.83 10.27
CA ASP A 13 -4.59 21.55 8.85
C ASP A 13 -4.71 20.05 8.49
N ALA A 14 -5.11 19.19 9.44
CA ALA A 14 -5.24 17.77 9.19
C ALA A 14 -6.45 17.47 8.29
N THR A 15 -6.19 16.85 7.14
CA THR A 15 -7.23 16.28 6.27
C THR A 15 -7.63 14.89 6.76
N PHE A 16 -6.70 14.14 7.35
CA PHE A 16 -6.94 12.79 7.90
C PHE A 16 -6.45 12.66 9.35
N CYS A 17 -7.27 12.01 10.18
CA CYS A 17 -6.97 11.78 11.60
C CYS A 17 -5.62 11.06 11.80
N TYR A 18 -4.70 11.59 12.60
CA TYR A 18 -3.40 10.97 12.90
C TYR A 18 -3.50 9.57 13.51
N LYS A 19 -4.57 9.31 14.30
CA LYS A 19 -4.77 8.04 15.00
C LYS A 19 -5.50 6.99 14.15
N CYS A 20 -6.67 7.31 13.61
CA CYS A 20 -7.52 6.32 12.94
C CYS A 20 -7.59 6.45 11.41
N GLY A 21 -7.02 7.52 10.83
CA GLY A 21 -7.05 7.78 9.39
C GLY A 21 -8.36 8.27 8.80
N ASN A 22 -9.43 8.39 9.59
CA ASN A 22 -10.70 8.96 9.12
C ASN A 22 -10.51 10.38 8.59
N GLU A 23 -11.21 10.69 7.50
CA GLU A 23 -11.26 12.04 6.94
C GLU A 23 -11.84 13.05 7.94
N MET A 24 -11.25 14.23 7.97
CA MET A 24 -11.58 15.32 8.87
C MET A 24 -12.38 16.35 8.06
N TYR A 25 -13.71 16.38 8.21
CA TYR A 25 -14.52 17.39 7.54
C TYR A 25 -14.17 18.79 8.08
N GLY A 26 -13.67 19.65 7.19
CA GLY A 26 -13.56 21.08 7.43
C GLY A 26 -14.86 21.77 7.02
N THR A 27 -15.57 22.35 7.98
CA THR A 27 -16.69 23.27 7.71
C THR A 27 -16.11 24.54 7.07
N THR A 28 -15.87 24.53 5.76
CA THR A 28 -15.77 25.77 4.98
C THR A 28 -17.16 26.11 4.48
N ASN A 29 -17.93 26.86 5.27
CA ASN A 29 -18.85 27.91 4.84
C ASN A 29 -19.54 28.54 6.05
N ASN A 30 -19.47 29.87 6.12
CA ASN A 30 -20.15 30.72 7.07
C ASN A 30 -21.63 30.35 7.21
N LEU A 31 -22.08 30.05 8.43
CA LEU A 31 -23.40 30.48 8.89
C LEU A 31 -23.25 30.97 10.33
N SER A 32 -23.57 32.25 10.47
CA SER A 32 -23.61 33.06 11.67
C SER A 32 -24.58 32.53 12.72
N ASP A 33 -24.27 32.87 13.97
CA ASP A 33 -25.16 32.99 15.15
C ASP A 33 -25.91 31.71 15.60
N ASN A 34 -25.98 31.36 16.88
CA ASN A 34 -26.05 32.21 18.07
C ASN A 34 -25.73 31.37 19.34
N SER A 35 -25.07 32.01 20.31
CA SER A 35 -25.25 31.90 21.79
C SER A 35 -25.56 30.52 22.40
N ASP A 36 -24.76 29.96 23.33
CA ASP A 36 -24.54 30.50 24.67
C ASP A 36 -23.27 29.91 25.32
N LYS A 37 -22.35 30.78 25.77
CA LYS A 37 -22.06 31.10 27.19
C LYS A 37 -21.47 29.91 27.98
N SER A 38 -20.19 29.92 28.32
CA SER A 38 -19.74 30.70 29.48
C SER A 38 -18.23 31.00 29.41
N SER A 39 -17.96 32.28 29.60
CA SER A 39 -16.69 32.95 29.85
C SER A 39 -15.93 32.44 31.07
N SER A 40 -14.60 32.43 30.97
CA SER A 40 -13.73 33.14 31.91
C SER A 40 -12.29 33.18 31.36
N ASP A 41 -11.83 34.39 31.09
CA ASP A 41 -10.45 34.72 30.73
C ASP A 41 -9.48 34.61 31.93
N MET A 42 -8.26 34.13 31.62
CA MET A 42 -6.93 34.46 32.19
C MET A 42 -6.60 34.07 33.66
N PRO A 43 -5.31 33.97 34.08
CA PRO A 43 -4.02 34.15 33.37
C PRO A 43 -3.03 32.96 33.54
N ALA A 44 -1.85 33.06 32.91
CA ALA A 44 -0.69 32.22 33.17
C ALA A 44 -0.09 32.50 34.57
N ASP A 45 0.05 31.47 35.40
CA ASP A 45 0.88 31.51 36.62
C ASP A 45 1.50 30.11 36.84
N ASP A 46 2.82 30.10 36.97
CA ASP A 46 3.68 28.93 37.11
C ASP A 46 3.78 28.61 38.61
N LYS A 47 2.93 27.70 39.09
CA LYS A 47 2.93 27.27 40.50
C LYS A 47 2.67 25.77 40.61
N LYS A 48 3.64 25.05 41.18
CA LYS A 48 3.53 23.66 41.63
C LYS A 48 2.33 23.52 42.58
N GLU A 49 1.32 22.75 42.16
CA GLU A 49 0.16 22.45 42.99
C GLU A 49 0.49 21.30 43.95
N THR A 50 0.57 21.61 45.24
CA THR A 50 0.67 20.62 46.30
C THR A 50 -0.74 20.14 46.68
N TYR A 51 -0.96 18.83 46.71
CA TYR A 51 -2.22 18.24 47.16
C TYR A 51 -2.04 17.52 48.50
N THR A 52 -3.03 17.68 49.37
CA THR A 52 -3.14 16.95 50.63
C THR A 52 -4.35 16.03 50.55
N THR A 53 -4.17 14.74 50.80
CA THR A 53 -5.32 13.82 50.83
C THR A 53 -6.06 13.91 52.17
N ILE A 54 -7.28 13.37 52.23
CA ILE A 54 -8.13 13.32 53.44
C ILE A 54 -7.43 12.57 54.61
N PHE A 55 -6.36 11.81 54.34
CA PHE A 55 -5.54 11.12 55.34
C PHE A 55 -4.22 11.82 55.69
N GLY A 56 -4.04 13.09 55.30
CA GLY A 56 -3.01 13.97 55.85
C GLY A 56 -1.58 13.74 55.35
N ASN A 57 -1.41 13.06 54.21
CA ASN A 57 -0.13 12.99 53.52
C ASN A 57 -0.08 13.99 52.36
N GLU A 58 1.08 14.66 52.26
CA GLU A 58 1.43 15.68 51.27
C GLU A 58 2.35 15.05 50.22
N TYR A 59 2.06 15.26 48.94
CA TYR A 59 2.90 14.75 47.85
C TYR A 59 3.13 15.84 46.80
N THR A 60 4.33 15.83 46.20
CA THR A 60 4.76 16.75 45.15
C THR A 60 5.12 15.95 43.90
N ILE A 61 4.58 16.34 42.74
CA ILE A 61 4.91 15.71 41.46
C ILE A 61 6.15 16.42 40.89
N GLU A 62 7.23 15.66 40.70
CA GLU A 62 8.39 16.07 39.93
C GLU A 62 8.32 15.37 38.57
N ASP A 63 8.44 16.16 37.49
CA ASP A 63 8.57 15.64 36.13
C ASP A 63 9.92 14.94 35.99
N GLU A 64 9.96 13.62 36.15
CA GLU A 64 11.09 12.83 35.67
C GLU A 64 10.65 11.47 35.16
N SER A 65 11.37 11.08 34.12
CA SER A 65 11.17 9.97 33.22
C SER A 65 11.21 8.58 33.88
N GLU A 66 10.49 7.67 33.22
CA GLU A 66 10.62 6.20 33.22
C GLU A 66 9.59 5.37 34.02
N GLU A 67 8.94 4.50 33.22
CA GLU A 67 8.25 3.25 33.55
C GLU A 67 7.21 3.20 34.67
N GLU A 68 5.92 3.13 34.27
CA GLU A 68 4.95 2.34 35.04
C GLU A 68 3.97 1.60 34.12
N LYS A 69 3.90 0.28 34.33
CA LYS A 69 2.90 -0.63 33.76
C LYS A 69 1.58 -0.42 34.49
N ASP A 70 0.56 0.08 33.78
CA ASP A 70 -0.81 0.03 34.27
C ASP A 70 -1.67 -0.94 33.46
N THR A 71 -2.02 -2.04 34.11
CA THR A 71 -3.10 -2.94 33.72
C THR A 71 -4.43 -2.39 34.25
N ASN A 72 -5.33 -1.95 33.36
CA ASN A 72 -6.71 -2.45 33.30
C ASN A 72 -7.62 -1.73 32.25
N THR A 73 -8.00 -2.52 31.25
CA THR A 73 -9.32 -2.66 30.62
C THR A 73 -9.94 -1.54 29.77
N LEU A 74 -9.98 -1.85 28.46
CA LEU A 74 -11.12 -1.70 27.54
C LEU A 74 -11.46 -0.28 27.07
N ASN A 75 -10.51 0.36 26.39
CA ASN A 75 -10.68 1.01 25.07
C ASN A 75 -9.33 1.53 24.54
N GLU A 76 -8.27 0.80 24.85
CA GLU A 76 -6.99 0.97 24.19
C GLU A 76 -7.09 0.12 22.92
N VAL A 77 -7.38 0.77 21.78
CA VAL A 77 -7.05 0.17 20.48
C VAL A 77 -5.55 -0.06 20.55
N SER A 78 -5.18 -1.28 20.92
CA SER A 78 -3.80 -1.69 21.11
C SER A 78 -3.02 -1.26 19.88
N ASP A 79 -1.97 -0.47 20.10
CA ASP A 79 -0.76 -0.53 19.29
C ASP A 79 -0.17 -1.95 19.47
N SER A 80 -0.93 -2.95 19.04
CA SER A 80 -0.43 -4.31 18.95
C SER A 80 0.64 -4.26 17.88
N LYS A 81 1.78 -4.84 18.20
CA LYS A 81 2.92 -5.02 17.31
C LYS A 81 2.47 -5.94 16.16
N THR A 82 1.66 -5.42 15.24
CA THR A 82 1.10 -6.17 14.14
C THR A 82 2.20 -6.43 13.13
N ASN A 83 2.26 -7.65 12.62
CA ASN A 83 3.20 -7.96 11.57
C ASN A 83 2.81 -7.16 10.31
N PRO A 84 3.77 -6.68 9.49
CA PRO A 84 3.46 -5.92 8.28
C PRO A 84 2.45 -6.63 7.37
N LEU A 85 2.56 -7.96 7.28
CA LEU A 85 1.66 -8.81 6.50
C LEU A 85 0.22 -8.80 7.03
N SER A 86 0.02 -8.82 8.35
CA SER A 86 -1.32 -8.80 8.93
C SER A 86 -1.97 -7.43 8.74
N SER A 87 -1.19 -6.34 8.80
CA SER A 87 -1.70 -5.00 8.47
C SER A 87 -2.09 -4.89 6.99
N PHE A 88 -1.32 -5.53 6.10
CA PHE A 88 -1.59 -5.55 4.66
C PHE A 88 -2.90 -6.27 4.33
N TRP A 89 -3.06 -7.52 4.80
CA TRP A 89 -4.22 -8.37 4.48
C TRP A 89 -5.45 -8.13 5.38
N GLY A 90 -5.26 -7.84 6.66
CA GLY A 90 -6.33 -7.76 7.65
C GLY A 90 -7.33 -6.63 7.39
N ASP A 91 -6.87 -5.57 6.75
CA ASP A 91 -7.64 -4.36 6.44
C ASP A 91 -7.81 -4.14 4.93
N ILE A 92 -7.82 -5.22 4.15
CA ILE A 92 -7.91 -5.16 2.68
C ILE A 92 -9.11 -4.37 2.15
N ILE A 93 -10.26 -4.41 2.84
CA ILE A 93 -11.46 -3.66 2.47
C ILE A 93 -11.58 -2.31 3.18
N ASN A 94 -10.68 -1.99 4.12
CA ASN A 94 -10.74 -0.79 4.94
C ASN A 94 -9.79 0.29 4.41
N PHE A 95 -10.34 1.30 3.75
CA PHE A 95 -9.59 2.42 3.18
C PHE A 95 -9.34 3.56 4.17
N ASN A 96 -10.00 3.57 5.33
CA ASN A 96 -9.92 4.69 6.27
C ASN A 96 -8.71 4.62 7.20
N GLY A 97 -7.93 3.54 7.17
CA GLY A 97 -6.78 3.36 8.07
C GLY A 97 -5.54 4.16 7.68
N LYS A 98 -4.48 3.97 8.48
CA LYS A 98 -3.13 4.48 8.20
C LYS A 98 -2.14 3.33 8.15
N MET A 99 -1.12 3.48 7.32
CA MET A 99 -0.03 2.51 7.23
C MET A 99 1.30 3.24 7.28
N SER A 100 2.17 2.82 8.20
CA SER A 100 3.51 3.39 8.32
C SER A 100 4.33 3.06 7.07
N ARG A 101 5.36 3.88 6.81
CA ARG A 101 6.25 3.64 5.67
C ARG A 101 6.93 2.27 5.74
N TYR A 102 7.38 1.88 6.93
CA TYR A 102 8.05 0.59 7.12
C TYR A 102 7.09 -0.57 6.88
N ASP A 103 5.90 -0.55 7.47
CA ASP A 103 4.94 -1.65 7.32
C ASP A 103 4.52 -1.80 5.85
N PHE A 104 4.32 -0.68 5.16
CA PHE A 104 4.00 -0.68 3.74
C PHE A 104 5.10 -1.38 2.93
N TRP A 105 6.34 -0.88 2.97
CA TRP A 105 7.41 -1.40 2.11
C TRP A 105 7.88 -2.81 2.48
N SER A 106 7.88 -3.15 3.77
CA SER A 106 8.20 -4.51 4.22
C SER A 106 7.11 -5.52 3.83
N ALA A 107 5.83 -5.14 3.88
CA ALA A 107 4.77 -5.96 3.32
C ALA A 107 4.90 -6.08 1.80
N THR A 108 5.15 -4.99 1.07
CA THR A 108 5.28 -5.00 -0.40
C THR A 108 6.37 -5.96 -0.86
N ILE A 109 7.56 -5.95 -0.26
CA ILE A 109 8.65 -6.83 -0.71
C ILE A 109 8.37 -8.30 -0.42
N VAL A 110 7.79 -8.61 0.75
CA VAL A 110 7.40 -10.00 1.09
C VAL A 110 6.32 -10.48 0.15
N MET A 111 5.31 -9.64 -0.11
CA MET A 111 4.23 -9.98 -1.02
C MET A 111 4.69 -10.13 -2.47
N ALA A 112 5.64 -9.30 -2.92
CA ALA A 112 6.26 -9.44 -4.24
C ALA A 112 6.99 -10.79 -4.38
N ALA A 113 7.72 -11.22 -3.34
CA ALA A 113 8.37 -12.54 -3.34
C ALA A 113 7.34 -13.68 -3.39
N VAL A 114 6.25 -13.59 -2.61
CA VAL A 114 5.15 -14.57 -2.63
C VAL A 114 4.50 -14.64 -4.02
N ASN A 115 4.27 -13.50 -4.68
CA ASN A 115 3.68 -13.45 -6.01
C ASN A 115 4.58 -14.13 -7.06
N ILE A 116 5.90 -13.91 -7.03
CA ILE A 116 6.87 -14.57 -7.92
C ILE A 116 6.87 -16.09 -7.71
N ILE A 117 6.87 -16.55 -6.46
CA ILE A 117 6.83 -17.98 -6.13
C ILE A 117 5.52 -18.61 -6.64
N LEU A 118 4.38 -17.95 -6.40
CA LEU A 118 3.09 -18.42 -6.89
C LEU A 118 3.03 -18.46 -8.41
N LEU A 119 3.56 -17.44 -9.10
CA LEU A 119 3.66 -17.43 -10.56
C LEU A 119 4.46 -18.64 -11.09
N ALA A 120 5.62 -18.92 -10.49
CA ALA A 120 6.46 -20.06 -10.88
C ALA A 120 5.74 -21.41 -10.66
N ILE A 121 5.10 -21.59 -9.50
CA ILE A 121 4.36 -22.82 -9.17
C ILE A 121 3.16 -22.99 -10.11
N CYS A 122 2.33 -21.96 -10.27
CA CYS A 122 1.15 -22.00 -11.13
C CYS A 122 1.52 -22.22 -12.61
N GLY A 123 2.63 -21.64 -13.07
CA GLY A 123 3.18 -21.91 -14.40
C GLY A 123 3.63 -23.36 -14.55
N TYR A 124 4.33 -23.91 -13.56
CA TYR A 124 4.80 -25.30 -13.58
C TYR A 124 3.65 -26.32 -13.64
N ILE A 125 2.58 -26.10 -12.88
CA ILE A 125 1.40 -27.00 -12.86
C ILE A 125 0.33 -26.62 -13.91
N ASN A 126 0.63 -25.69 -14.82
CA ASN A 126 -0.28 -25.15 -15.83
C ASN A 126 -1.65 -24.67 -15.27
N SER A 127 -1.65 -24.10 -14.06
CA SER A 127 -2.84 -23.57 -13.38
C SER A 127 -2.86 -22.03 -13.36
N MET A 128 -2.65 -21.40 -14.52
CA MET A 128 -2.59 -19.93 -14.61
C MET A 128 -3.88 -19.24 -14.16
N LEU A 129 -5.04 -19.89 -14.29
CA LEU A 129 -6.32 -19.37 -13.78
C LEU A 129 -6.27 -19.07 -12.28
N LEU A 130 -5.65 -19.95 -11.49
CA LEU A 130 -5.53 -19.75 -10.03
C LEU A 130 -4.64 -18.55 -9.70
N TRP A 131 -3.57 -18.36 -10.46
CA TRP A 131 -2.70 -17.21 -10.32
C TRP A 131 -3.45 -15.90 -10.59
N TYR A 132 -4.22 -15.83 -11.68
CA TYR A 132 -5.03 -14.63 -11.98
C TYR A 132 -6.05 -14.28 -10.89
N ILE A 133 -6.70 -15.30 -10.31
CA ILE A 133 -7.66 -15.08 -9.21
C ILE A 133 -6.94 -14.52 -7.99
N TYR A 134 -5.81 -15.12 -7.60
CA TYR A 134 -4.98 -14.61 -6.50
C TYR A 134 -4.52 -13.17 -6.77
N ASP A 135 -4.06 -12.88 -7.98
CA ASP A 135 -3.52 -11.58 -8.35
C ASP A 135 -4.59 -10.47 -8.28
N LEU A 136 -5.86 -10.79 -8.55
CA LEU A 136 -6.98 -9.87 -8.36
C LEU A 136 -7.17 -9.48 -6.88
N PHE A 137 -7.11 -10.45 -5.95
CA PHE A 137 -7.16 -10.15 -4.51
C PHE A 137 -5.93 -9.35 -4.08
N PHE A 138 -4.75 -9.71 -4.59
CA PHE A 138 -3.52 -9.00 -4.31
C PHE A 138 -3.53 -7.55 -4.81
N LEU A 139 -4.14 -7.29 -5.96
CA LEU A 139 -4.35 -5.95 -6.51
C LEU A 139 -5.21 -5.11 -5.54
N ILE A 140 -6.32 -5.66 -5.04
CA ILE A 140 -7.19 -4.96 -4.07
C ILE A 140 -6.43 -4.65 -2.78
N ALA A 141 -5.65 -5.61 -2.27
CA ALA A 141 -4.80 -5.43 -1.09
C ALA A 141 -3.79 -4.30 -1.28
N THR A 142 -3.13 -4.28 -2.43
CA THR A 142 -2.14 -3.25 -2.77
C THR A 142 -2.78 -1.87 -2.90
N LEU A 143 -3.99 -1.78 -3.48
CA LEU A 143 -4.76 -0.53 -3.56
C LEU A 143 -5.12 -0.02 -2.16
N SER A 144 -5.70 -0.87 -1.30
CA SER A 144 -6.04 -0.49 0.08
C SER A 144 -4.82 -0.03 0.88
N ALA A 145 -3.72 -0.79 0.82
CA ALA A 145 -2.47 -0.43 1.51
C ALA A 145 -1.91 0.91 1.01
N SER A 146 -1.96 1.16 -0.31
CA SER A 146 -1.50 2.42 -0.91
C SER A 146 -2.35 3.61 -0.44
N VAL A 147 -3.67 3.46 -0.37
CA VAL A 147 -4.57 4.49 0.18
C VAL A 147 -4.26 4.78 1.64
N ARG A 148 -4.11 3.74 2.48
CA ARG A 148 -3.77 3.90 3.90
C ARG A 148 -2.39 4.55 4.10
N ARG A 149 -1.42 4.28 3.22
CA ARG A 149 -0.12 4.96 3.20
C ARG A 149 -0.25 6.43 2.82
N LEU A 150 -1.06 6.77 1.82
CA LEU A 150 -1.32 8.16 1.43
C LEU A 150 -2.01 8.96 2.55
N HIS A 151 -2.96 8.35 3.26
CA HIS A 151 -3.61 8.99 4.41
C HIS A 151 -2.61 9.29 5.55
N ASP A 152 -1.59 8.45 5.73
CA ASP A 152 -0.55 8.67 6.73
C ASP A 152 0.34 9.90 6.44
N ILE A 153 0.53 10.26 5.17
CA ILE A 153 1.19 11.49 4.74
C ILE A 153 0.21 12.66 4.52
N ASN A 154 -1.04 12.53 4.98
CA ASN A 154 -2.09 13.54 4.84
C ASN A 154 -2.44 13.88 3.37
N LYS A 155 -2.41 12.87 2.48
CA LYS A 155 -2.83 12.98 1.07
C LYS A 155 -4.06 12.13 0.80
N SER A 156 -4.90 12.54 -0.15
CA SER A 156 -6.10 11.79 -0.53
C SER A 156 -5.77 10.43 -1.14
N GLY A 157 -6.58 9.40 -0.85
CA GLY A 157 -6.47 8.10 -1.53
C GLY A 157 -6.63 8.16 -3.05
N ALA A 158 -7.23 9.23 -3.60
CA ALA A 158 -7.40 9.41 -5.04
C ALA A 158 -6.06 9.45 -5.81
N TYR A 159 -4.95 9.79 -5.17
CA TYR A 159 -3.63 9.76 -5.80
C TYR A 159 -3.22 8.35 -6.27
N VAL A 160 -3.83 7.28 -5.74
CA VAL A 160 -3.60 5.91 -6.25
C VAL A 160 -4.01 5.78 -7.72
N LEU A 161 -4.98 6.56 -8.19
CA LEU A 161 -5.41 6.58 -9.60
C LEU A 161 -4.30 7.06 -10.55
N LEU A 162 -3.23 7.68 -10.04
CA LEU A 162 -2.06 8.00 -10.85
C LEU A 162 -1.41 6.75 -11.45
N ASN A 163 -1.61 5.56 -10.87
CA ASN A 163 -1.14 4.31 -11.49
C ASN A 163 -1.74 4.04 -12.87
N LEU A 164 -2.87 4.64 -13.23
CA LEU A 164 -3.45 4.52 -14.58
C LEU A 164 -2.66 5.30 -15.63
N ILE A 165 -1.80 6.24 -15.22
CA ILE A 165 -0.91 6.98 -16.11
C ILE A 165 0.43 6.25 -16.16
N PRO A 166 0.78 5.60 -17.28
CA PRO A 166 2.01 4.83 -17.38
C PRO A 166 3.24 5.74 -17.21
N LEU A 167 4.31 5.18 -16.62
CA LEU A 167 5.58 5.84 -16.34
C LEU A 167 5.49 7.02 -15.36
N VAL A 168 4.92 8.15 -15.77
CA VAL A 168 4.93 9.40 -14.99
C VAL A 168 4.10 9.25 -13.71
N GLY A 169 2.90 8.67 -13.82
CA GLY A 169 2.02 8.51 -12.67
C GLY A 169 2.59 7.55 -11.61
N GLN A 170 3.21 6.46 -12.06
CA GLN A 170 3.88 5.49 -11.19
C GLN A 170 5.06 6.13 -10.44
N VAL A 171 5.88 6.95 -11.11
CA VAL A 171 7.00 7.64 -10.47
C VAL A 171 6.51 8.65 -9.42
N ILE A 172 5.49 9.45 -9.74
CA ILE A 172 4.92 10.42 -8.79
C ILE A 172 4.37 9.71 -7.55
N LEU A 173 3.58 8.64 -7.75
CA LEU A 173 3.01 7.88 -6.65
C LEU A 173 4.12 7.21 -5.80
N LEU A 174 5.15 6.65 -6.43
CA LEU A 174 6.30 6.07 -5.74
C LEU A 174 6.98 7.09 -4.82
N ILE A 175 7.20 8.31 -5.32
CA ILE A 175 7.76 9.41 -4.51
C ILE A 175 6.85 9.70 -3.31
N MET A 176 5.53 9.76 -3.51
CA MET A 176 4.57 9.98 -2.41
C MET A 176 4.64 8.85 -1.37
N LEU A 177 4.65 7.58 -1.80
CA LEU A 177 4.70 6.43 -0.90
C LEU A 177 6.01 6.35 -0.08
N LEU A 178 7.09 6.94 -0.59
CA LEU A 178 8.40 7.05 0.09
C LEU A 178 8.50 8.19 1.10
N GLN A 179 7.63 9.20 1.02
CA GLN A 179 7.66 10.34 1.94
C GLN A 179 7.52 9.89 3.40
N LYS A 180 8.10 10.66 4.32
CA LYS A 180 7.94 10.43 5.76
C LYS A 180 6.51 10.78 6.16
N GLY A 181 5.82 9.86 6.82
CA GLY A 181 4.47 10.10 7.34
C GLY A 181 4.46 10.37 8.84
N LYS A 182 3.26 10.46 9.43
CA LYS A 182 3.06 10.87 10.83
C LYS A 182 3.11 9.70 11.81
N THR A 183 2.90 8.46 11.39
CA THR A 183 3.04 7.28 12.25
C THR A 183 4.50 7.05 12.66
N LYS A 184 4.73 6.76 13.95
CA LYS A 184 6.06 6.41 14.47
C LYS A 184 6.46 5.05 13.90
N SER A 185 7.64 4.99 13.28
CA SER A 185 8.22 3.77 12.71
C SER A 185 9.50 3.44 13.45
N TYR A 186 9.61 2.22 13.96
CA TYR A 186 10.71 1.76 14.84
C TYR A 186 12.02 1.43 14.08
N SER A 187 12.00 1.36 12.74
CA SER A 187 13.16 0.99 11.92
C SER A 187 13.85 2.21 11.28
N GLU A 188 15.18 2.17 11.19
CA GLU A 188 15.97 3.18 10.49
C GLU A 188 15.47 3.46 9.06
N ALA A 189 15.41 4.74 8.70
CA ALA A 189 14.65 5.23 7.54
C ALA A 189 15.11 4.73 6.16
N TRP A 190 16.36 4.24 6.04
CA TRP A 190 17.00 3.91 4.76
C TRP A 190 16.49 2.60 4.14
N TRP A 191 16.10 1.62 4.95
CA TRP A 191 15.60 0.33 4.46
C TRP A 191 14.36 0.47 3.59
N SER A 192 13.47 1.42 3.90
CA SER A 192 12.29 1.69 3.06
C SER A 192 12.66 2.08 1.64
N GLY A 193 13.74 2.84 1.46
CA GLY A 193 14.25 3.20 0.13
C GLY A 193 14.80 1.99 -0.62
N LEU A 194 15.52 1.10 0.07
CA LEU A 194 16.00 -0.14 -0.54
C LEU A 194 14.87 -1.07 -0.97
N PHE A 195 13.85 -1.24 -0.13
CA PHE A 195 12.69 -2.05 -0.48
C PHE A 195 11.96 -1.47 -1.69
N ALA A 196 11.78 -0.15 -1.74
CA ALA A 196 11.18 0.51 -2.89
C ALA A 196 12.00 0.33 -4.17
N ALA A 197 13.33 0.52 -4.10
CA ALA A 197 14.22 0.29 -5.23
C ALA A 197 14.15 -1.17 -5.71
N SER A 198 14.15 -2.12 -4.78
CA SER A 198 14.00 -3.55 -5.07
C SER A 198 12.68 -3.85 -5.78
N THR A 199 11.56 -3.31 -5.29
CA THR A 199 10.26 -3.49 -5.94
C THR A 199 10.22 -2.88 -7.34
N LEU A 200 10.85 -1.72 -7.55
CA LEU A 200 10.95 -1.09 -8.87
C LEU A 200 11.77 -1.96 -9.83
N LEU A 201 12.89 -2.50 -9.38
CA LEU A 201 13.72 -3.42 -10.17
C LEU A 201 12.96 -4.70 -10.53
N LEU A 202 12.16 -5.26 -9.61
CA LEU A 202 11.32 -6.42 -9.89
C LEU A 202 10.26 -6.12 -10.94
N LEU A 203 9.62 -4.94 -10.90
CA LEU A 203 8.65 -4.53 -11.91
C LEU A 203 9.30 -4.34 -13.29
N LEU A 204 10.45 -3.65 -13.35
CA LEU A 204 11.19 -3.46 -14.60
C LEU A 204 11.69 -4.80 -15.16
N GLY A 205 12.18 -5.68 -14.29
CA GLY A 205 12.58 -7.04 -14.66
C GLY A 205 11.42 -7.85 -15.22
N GLY A 206 10.24 -7.80 -14.59
CA GLY A 206 9.04 -8.46 -15.09
C GLY A 206 8.56 -7.92 -16.44
N VAL A 207 8.63 -6.61 -16.67
CA VAL A 207 8.32 -6.02 -17.99
C VAL A 207 9.33 -6.51 -19.02
N TYR A 208 10.61 -6.47 -18.70
CA TYR A 208 11.68 -6.95 -19.59
C TYR A 208 11.49 -8.43 -19.96
N THR A 209 11.22 -9.32 -18.99
CA THR A 209 11.00 -10.74 -19.28
C THR A 209 9.80 -10.97 -20.17
N VAL A 210 8.68 -10.27 -19.94
CA VAL A 210 7.48 -10.36 -20.78
C VAL A 210 7.76 -9.86 -22.20
N THR A 211 8.45 -8.74 -22.36
CA THR A 211 8.81 -8.21 -23.69
C THR A 211 9.69 -9.20 -24.46
N THR A 212 10.75 -9.73 -23.83
CA THR A 212 11.63 -10.71 -24.49
C THR A 212 10.92 -12.02 -24.80
N ALA A 213 10.00 -12.45 -23.93
CA ALA A 213 9.21 -13.65 -24.18
C ALA A 213 8.23 -13.43 -25.34
N TYR A 214 7.59 -12.25 -25.42
CA TYR A 214 6.70 -11.91 -26.51
C TYR A 214 7.44 -11.91 -27.86
N GLU A 215 8.61 -11.29 -27.93
CA GLU A 215 9.47 -11.31 -29.12
C GLU A 215 9.84 -12.75 -29.51
N TYR A 216 10.23 -13.59 -28.54
CA TYR A 216 10.53 -15.00 -28.76
C TYR A 216 9.30 -15.78 -29.29
N TYR A 217 8.11 -15.56 -28.73
CA TYR A 217 6.89 -16.23 -29.19
C TYR A 217 6.48 -15.80 -30.59
N GLN A 218 6.69 -14.53 -30.96
CA GLN A 218 6.42 -14.04 -32.31
C GLN A 218 7.34 -14.72 -33.34
N GLU A 219 8.65 -14.79 -33.07
CA GLU A 219 9.61 -15.46 -33.96
C GLU A 219 9.26 -16.94 -34.16
N GLN A 220 8.84 -17.64 -33.11
CA GLN A 220 8.42 -19.04 -33.22
C GLN A 220 7.16 -19.22 -34.08
N GLN A 221 6.23 -18.26 -34.08
CA GLN A 221 5.04 -18.32 -34.93
C GLN A 221 5.39 -18.13 -36.40
N GLU A 222 6.27 -17.15 -36.71
CA GLU A 222 6.73 -16.91 -38.08
C GLU A 222 7.50 -18.12 -38.64
N LEU A 223 8.37 -18.74 -37.83
CA LEU A 223 9.10 -19.95 -38.23
C LEU A 223 8.18 -21.15 -38.46
N GLN A 224 7.11 -21.26 -37.69
CA GLN A 224 6.10 -22.31 -37.86
C GLN A 224 5.33 -22.10 -39.17
N GLU A 225 4.89 -20.88 -39.46
CA GLU A 225 4.19 -20.53 -40.71
C GLU A 225 5.09 -20.76 -41.94
N TYR A 226 6.35 -20.34 -41.87
CA TYR A 226 7.32 -20.60 -42.94
C TYR A 226 7.55 -22.10 -43.19
N ARG A 227 7.60 -22.93 -42.13
CA ARG A 227 7.70 -24.39 -42.26
C ARG A 227 6.47 -24.97 -42.94
N ASP A 228 5.28 -24.56 -42.51
CA ASP A 228 4.01 -25.08 -43.05
C ASP A 228 3.87 -24.70 -44.55
N ASP A 229 4.27 -23.49 -44.94
CA ASP A 229 4.31 -23.06 -46.35
C ASP A 229 5.34 -23.84 -47.19
N LEU A 230 6.51 -24.12 -46.61
CA LEU A 230 7.54 -24.92 -47.27
C LEU A 230 7.05 -26.36 -47.50
N ASP A 231 6.46 -27.00 -46.49
CA ASP A 231 5.91 -28.36 -46.60
C ASP A 231 4.79 -28.42 -47.64
N LYS A 232 3.94 -27.40 -47.71
CA LYS A 232 2.90 -27.28 -48.75
C LYS A 232 3.51 -27.19 -50.15
N SER A 233 4.54 -26.36 -50.35
CA SER A 233 5.21 -26.22 -51.64
C SER A 233 5.88 -27.52 -52.11
N ILE A 234 6.46 -28.29 -51.18
CA ILE A 234 7.06 -29.60 -51.46
C ILE A 234 5.98 -30.59 -51.91
N ASN A 235 4.86 -30.67 -51.19
CA ASN A 235 3.74 -31.55 -51.55
C ASN A 235 3.14 -31.20 -52.92
N ASP A 236 3.02 -29.91 -53.25
CA ASP A 236 2.52 -29.47 -54.57
C ASP A 236 3.47 -29.87 -55.71
N LEU A 237 4.79 -29.80 -55.49
CA LEU A 237 5.79 -30.24 -56.47
C LEU A 237 5.77 -31.77 -56.66
N GLU A 238 5.64 -32.52 -55.57
CA GLU A 238 5.55 -33.98 -55.61
C GLU A 238 4.31 -34.43 -56.40
N ASN A 239 3.14 -33.85 -56.11
CA ASN A 239 1.89 -34.18 -56.82
C ASN A 239 1.95 -33.85 -58.33
N ASN A 240 2.50 -32.69 -58.71
CA ASN A 240 2.62 -32.33 -60.13
C ASN A 240 3.62 -33.21 -60.89
N SER A 241 4.64 -33.74 -60.20
CA SER A 241 5.58 -34.68 -60.81
C SER A 241 4.89 -36.00 -61.21
N TYR A 242 4.00 -36.52 -60.36
CA TYR A 242 3.31 -37.79 -60.61
C TYR A 242 2.30 -37.73 -61.77
N ASP A 243 1.62 -36.60 -61.98
CA ASP A 243 0.65 -36.47 -63.08
C ASP A 243 1.32 -36.41 -64.46
N SER A 244 2.57 -35.94 -64.54
CA SER A 244 3.28 -35.81 -65.83
C SER A 244 3.75 -37.14 -66.45
N ASP A 245 3.73 -38.23 -65.68
CA ASP A 245 4.21 -39.55 -66.12
C ASP A 245 3.12 -40.44 -66.75
N TYR A 246 1.85 -40.01 -66.79
CA TYR A 246 0.72 -40.83 -67.28
C TYR A 246 0.08 -40.36 -68.60
N ASP A 247 0.60 -39.32 -69.24
CA ASP A 247 0.17 -38.87 -70.58
C ASP A 247 1.02 -39.52 -71.70
N TYR A 248 0.71 -40.76 -72.07
CA TYR A 248 1.18 -41.42 -73.30
C TYR A 248 0.12 -42.34 -73.93
#